data_AF-A0A1T5AU64-F1
#
_entry.id   AF-A0A1T5AU64-F1
#
_cell.length_a   1.000
_cell.length_b   1.000
_cell.length_c   1.000
_cell.angle_alpha   90.00
_cell.angle_beta   90.00
_cell.angle_gamma   90.00
#
_symmetry.space_group_name_H-M   'P 1'
#
loop_
_entity.id
_entity.type
_entity.pdbx_description
1 polymer ?
#
loop_
_entity_poly.entity_id
_entity_poly.type
_entity_poly.pdbx_seq_one_letter_code
_entity_poly.pdbx_strand_id
1 'polypeptide(L)' 'MITGLGGRSVTDASELTAAAREQAAGATVKITYVRGSQEQSTDVTLGAATAG' A
#
# COMPACT_ATOMS: atom_id res chain seq x y z
N MET A 1 1.93 -3.43 10.35
CA MET A 1 3.05 -2.95 9.52
C MET A 1 2.72 -3.28 8.07
N ILE A 2 2.82 -2.30 7.16
CA ILE A 2 2.60 -2.57 5.74
C ILE A 2 3.89 -3.19 5.19
N THR A 3 3.76 -4.31 4.49
CA THR A 3 4.89 -5.09 3.97
C THR A 3 4.88 -5.19 2.46
N GLY A 4 3.78 -4.79 1.81
CA GLY A 4 3.73 -4.69 0.36
C GLY A 4 2.55 -3.90 -0.18
N LEU A 5 2.73 -3.36 -1.39
CA LEU A 5 1.72 -2.60 -2.14
C LEU A 5 1.83 -2.96 -3.63
N GLY A 6 0.71 -3.35 -4.24
CA GLY A 6 0.65 -3.67 -5.68
C GLY A 6 1.56 -4.83 -6.09
N GLY A 7 1.84 -5.77 -5.18
CA GLY A 7 2.78 -6.87 -5.42
C GLY A 7 4.26 -6.49 -5.26
N ARG A 8 4.58 -5.24 -4.90
CA ARG A 8 5.91 -4.78 -4.53
C ARG A 8 6.08 -4.90 -3.01
N SER A 9 7.18 -5.49 -2.55
CA SER A 9 7.53 -5.45 -1.12
C SER A 9 7.88 -4.02 -0.75
N VAL A 10 7.35 -3.56 0.38
CA VAL A 10 7.56 -2.20 0.88
C VAL A 10 8.04 -2.32 2.32
N THR A 11 9.24 -1.83 2.61
CA THR A 11 9.80 -1.84 3.97
C THR A 11 9.67 -0.50 4.68
N ASP A 12 9.54 0.60 3.92
CA ASP A 12 9.60 1.97 4.44
C ASP A 12 8.52 2.88 3.85
N ALA A 13 8.17 3.94 4.60
CA ALA A 13 7.14 4.90 4.20
C ALA A 13 7.45 5.62 2.88
N SER A 14 8.73 5.84 2.56
CA SER A 14 9.18 6.42 1.30
C SER A 14 8.92 5.50 0.11
N GLU A 15 9.20 4.20 0.27
CA GLU A 15 8.89 3.18 -0.75
C GLU A 15 7.37 3.02 -0.92
N LEU A 16 6.61 3.09 0.17
CA LEU A 16 5.15 3.06 0.11
C LEU A 16 4.62 4.23 -0.70
N THR A 17 5.16 5.42 -0.46
CA THR A 17 4.80 6.65 -1.18
C THR A 17 5.20 6.55 -2.65
N ALA A 18 6.40 6.08 -2.95
CA ALA A 18 6.85 5.87 -4.32
C ALA A 18 5.94 4.88 -5.05
N ALA A 19 5.70 3.70 -4.45
CA ALA A 19 4.82 2.68 -5.00
C ALA A 19 3.39 3.20 -5.18
N ALA A 20 2.85 3.98 -4.24
CA ALA A 20 1.53 4.61 -4.39
C ALA A 20 1.49 5.65 -5.52
N ARG A 21 2.57 6.42 -5.73
CA ARG A 21 2.69 7.42 -6.82
C ARG A 21 2.91 6.80 -8.19
N GLU A 22 3.55 5.63 -8.25
CA GLU A 22 3.70 4.85 -9.49
C GLU A 22 2.36 4.27 -9.96
N GLN A 23 1.39 4.15 -9.06
CA GLN A 23 0.05 3.68 -9.36
C GLN A 23 -0.85 4.87 -9.71
N ALA A 24 -1.75 4.67 -10.68
CA ALA A 24 -2.66 5.73 -11.09
C ALA A 24 -3.56 6.17 -9.92
N ALA A 25 -3.84 7.48 -9.82
CA ALA A 25 -4.80 7.98 -8.85
C ALA A 25 -6.17 7.32 -9.07
N GLY A 26 -6.75 6.73 -8.02
CA GLY A 26 -7.98 5.93 -8.13
C GLY A 26 -7.77 4.48 -8.57
N ALA A 27 -6.52 4.01 -8.74
CA ALA A 27 -6.24 2.60 -8.98
C ALA A 27 -6.53 1.76 -7.72
N THR A 28 -7.13 0.59 -7.94
CA THR A 28 -7.25 -0.43 -6.91
C THR A 28 -5.96 -1.25 -6.87
N VAL A 29 -5.27 -1.21 -5.74
CA VAL A 29 -4.02 -1.93 -5.50
C VAL A 29 -4.17 -2.85 -4.30
N LYS A 30 -3.58 -4.03 -4.38
CA LYS A 30 -3.55 -4.96 -3.27
C LYS A 30 -2.46 -4.56 -2.28
N ILE A 31 -2.84 -4.27 -1.05
CA ILE A 31 -1.92 -4.01 0.06
C ILE A 31 -1.78 -5.26 0.91
N THR A 32 -0.54 -5.62 1.21
CA THR A 32 -0.18 -6.67 2.16
C THR A 32 0.36 -6.03 3.43
N TYR A 33 -0.17 -6.43 4.57
CA TYR A 33 0.24 -5.92 5.86
C TYR A 33 0.19 -7.01 6.93
N VAL A 34 1.11 -6.93 7.88
CA VAL A 34 1.15 -7.82 9.05
C VAL A 34 0.40 -7.17 10.21
N ARG A 35 -0.59 -7.88 10.75
CA ARG A 35 -1.36 -7.52 11.95
C ARG A 35 -1.28 -8.67 12.95
N GLY A 36 -0.61 -8.46 14.09
CA GLY A 36 -0.54 -9.43 15.19
C GLY A 36 0.01 -10.80 14.77
N SER A 37 1.19 -10.82 14.15
CA SER A 37 1.84 -12.00 13.54
C SER A 37 1.13 -12.65 12.34
N GLN A 38 -0.01 -12.14 11.90
CA GLN A 38 -0.69 -12.65 10.72
C GLN A 38 -0.55 -11.69 9.55
N GLU A 39 -0.15 -12.23 8.41
CA GLU A 39 -0.10 -11.51 7.15
C GLU A 39 -1.52 -11.45 6.55
N GLN A 40 -1.95 -10.24 6.22
CA GLN A 40 -3.26 -9.95 5.65
C GLN A 40 -3.07 -9.20 4.34
N SER A 41 -3.90 -9.51 3.37
CA SER A 41 -3.93 -8.83 2.07
C SER A 41 -5.32 -8.25 1.86
N THR A 42 -5.41 -7.00 1.46
CA THR A 42 -6.69 -6.37 1.11
C THR A 42 -6.51 -5.49 -0.11
N ASP A 43 -7.53 -5.47 -0.97
CA ASP A 43 -7.60 -4.57 -2.11
C ASP A 43 -8.03 -3.20 -1.58
N VAL A 44 -7.23 -2.17 -1.84
CA VAL A 44 -7.59 -0.79 -1.50
C VAL A 44 -7.57 0.05 -2.75
N THR A 45 -8.53 0.95 -2.86
CA THR A 45 -8.46 2.01 -3.87
C THR A 45 -7.59 3.12 -3.32
N LEU A 46 -6.52 3.46 -4.03
CA LEU A 46 -5.69 4.61 -3.73
C LEU A 46 -6.53 5.88 -3.92
N GLY A 47 -7.13 6.35 -2.83
CA GLY A 47 -7.67 7.70 -2.77
C GLY A 47 -6.53 8.69 -2.99
N ALA A 48 -6.76 9.74 -3.77
CA ALA A 48 -5.82 10.87 -3.82
C ALA A 48 -5.54 11.28 -2.38
N ALA A 49 -4.26 11.25 -1.97
CA ALA A 49 -3.87 11.48 -0.59
C ALA A 49 -4.43 12.82 -0.11
N THR A 50 -5.59 12.80 0.55
CA THR A 50 -6.05 13.90 1.37
C THR A 50 -5.30 13.73 2.67
N ALA A 51 -4.21 14.48 2.81
CA ALA A 51 -3.63 14.73 4.12
C ALA A 51 -4.72 15.46 4.93
N GLY A 52 -5.39 14.71 5.81
CA GLY A 52 -6.30 15.25 6.82
C GLY A 52 -5.53 15.57 8.09
#